data_AF-A0AAP3SDN7-F1
#
_entry.id   AF-A0AAP3SDN7-F1
#
_cell.length_a   1.000
_cell.length_b   1.000
_cell.length_c   1.000
_cell.angle_alpha   90.00
_cell.angle_beta   90.00
_cell.angle_gamma   90.00
#
_symmetry.space_group_name_H-M   'P 1'
#
loop_
_entity.id
_entity.type
_entity.pdbx_description
1 polymer ?
#
loop_
_entity_poly.entity_id
_entity_poly.type
_entity_poly.pdbx_seq_one_letter_code
_entity_poly.pdbx_strand_id
1 'polypeptide(L)' 'MAYYCEVHPGVISEAMGHSSITVTETYLKPFKNKKIDEANVAVISSLKKVYSVGKLLN' A
#
# COMPACT_ATOMS: atom_id res chain seq x y z
N MET A 1 0.39 -2.07 -4.91
CA MET A 1 1.41 -2.97 -4.31
C MET A 1 0.79 -4.15 -3.61
N ALA A 2 -0.11 -3.99 -2.64
CA ALA A 2 -0.74 -5.13 -1.94
C ALA A 2 -1.41 -6.14 -2.89
N TYR A 3 -2.12 -5.67 -3.93
CA TYR A 3 -2.66 -6.53 -4.99
C TYR A 3 -1.60 -7.40 -5.71
N TYR A 4 -0.40 -6.86 -5.91
CA TYR A 4 0.71 -7.54 -6.61
C TYR A 4 1.56 -8.40 -5.68
N CYS A 5 1.39 -8.28 -4.36
CA CYS A 5 2.12 -9.06 -3.35
C CYS A 5 1.32 -10.27 -2.84
N GLU A 6 0.19 -10.61 -3.49
CA GLU A 6 -0.68 -11.74 -3.15
C GLU A 6 -1.16 -11.76 -1.68
N VAL A 7 -1.19 -10.60 -1.03
CA VAL A 7 -1.73 -10.49 0.33
C VAL A 7 -3.24 -10.61 0.26
N HIS A 8 -3.79 -11.58 1.00
CA HIS A 8 -5.23 -11.85 0.99
C HIS A 8 -6.03 -10.60 1.43
N PRO A 9 -7.04 -10.14 0.66
CA PRO A 9 -7.83 -8.95 0.99
C PRO A 9 -8.46 -8.99 2.39
N GLY A 10 -8.78 -10.18 2.90
CA GLY A 10 -9.28 -10.35 4.27
C GLY A 10 -8.32 -9.84 5.35
N VAL A 11 -7.02 -10.13 5.23
CA VAL A 11 -6.00 -9.68 6.19
C VAL A 11 -5.87 -8.16 6.18
N ILE A 12 -5.91 -7.57 4.99
CA ILE A 12 -5.84 -6.11 4.81
C ILE A 12 -7.11 -5.45 5.35
N SER A 13 -8.27 -6.03 5.07
CA SER A 13 -9.57 -5.56 5.55
C SER A 13 -9.62 -5.48 7.06
N GLU A 14 -9.11 -6.51 7.74
CA GLU A 14 -9.02 -6.56 9.20
C GLU A 14 -8.06 -5.48 9.73
N ALA A 15 -6.85 -5.38 9.17
CA ALA A 15 -5.87 -4.38 9.59
C ALA A 15 -6.35 -2.93 9.38
N MET A 16 -7.14 -2.66 8.34
CA MET A 16 -7.69 -1.34 8.05
C MET A 16 -9.01 -1.04 8.78
N GLY A 17 -9.65 -2.04 9.41
CA GLY A 17 -10.95 -1.88 10.04
C GLY A 17 -12.08 -1.61 9.04
N HIS A 18 -11.98 -2.16 7.82
CA HIS A 18 -13.01 -1.99 6.81
C HIS A 18 -14.28 -2.79 7.15
N SER A 19 -15.43 -2.25 6.76
CA SER A 19 -16.73 -2.88 6.99
C SER A 19 -16.96 -4.19 6.22
N SER A 20 -16.20 -4.43 5.14
CA SER A 20 -16.21 -5.71 4.43
C SER A 20 -14.94 -5.93 3.60
N ILE A 21 -14.68 -7.19 3.26
CA ILE A 21 -13.61 -7.57 2.35
C ILE A 21 -13.83 -6.94 0.96
N THR A 22 -15.08 -6.85 0.49
CA THR A 22 -15.42 -6.22 -0.79
C THR A 22 -15.02 -4.74 -0.83
N VAL A 23 -15.19 -4.00 0.28
CA VAL A 23 -14.69 -2.62 0.38
C VAL A 23 -13.17 -2.59 0.14
N THR A 24 -12.43 -3.50 0.76
CA THR A 24 -10.98 -3.63 0.54
C THR A 24 -10.63 -3.96 -0.91
N GLU A 25 -11.35 -4.89 -1.55
CA GLU A 25 -11.15 -5.24 -2.96
C GLU A 25 -11.32 -4.02 -3.88
N THR A 26 -12.28 -3.12 -3.59
CA THR A 26 -12.45 -1.91 -4.40
C THR A 26 -11.28 -0.94 -4.32
N TYR A 27 -10.55 -0.91 -3.20
CA TYR A 27 -9.33 -0.12 -3.05
C TYR A 27 -8.10 -0.78 -3.66
N LEU A 28 -8.07 -2.11 -3.71
CA LEU A 28 -6.92 -2.87 -4.19
C LEU A 28 -6.94 -3.11 -5.71
N LYS A 29 -8.06 -2.84 -6.39
CA LYS A 29 -8.16 -2.95 -7.85
C LYS A 29 -7.04 -2.15 -8.54
N PRO A 30 -6.42 -2.69 -9.61
CA PRO A 30 -5.47 -1.92 -10.40
C PRO A 30 -6.15 -0.70 -11.02
N PHE A 31 -5.74 0.50 -10.58
CA PHE A 31 -6.13 1.75 -11.20
C PHE A 31 -5.21 2.00 -12.38
N LYS A 32 -5.75 2.07 -13.61
CA LYS A 32 -4.98 2.52 -14.77
C LYS A 32 -4.90 4.05 -14.81
N ASN A 33 -4.43 4.66 -13.71
CA ASN A 33 -4.29 6.10 -13.60
C ASN A 33 -2.85 6.46 -13.25
N LYS A 34 -2.11 6.93 -14.28
CA LYS A 34 -0.69 7.27 -14.19
C LYS A 34 -0.36 8.23 -13.04
N LYS A 35 -1.22 9.20 -12.74
CA LYS A 35 -0.97 10.16 -11.63
C LYS A 35 -1.01 9.48 -10.26
N ILE A 36 -1.90 8.51 -10.10
CA ILE A 36 -2.02 7.74 -8.85
C ILE A 36 -0.77 6.87 -8.67
N ASP A 37 -0.29 6.25 -9.75
CA ASP A 37 0.93 5.42 -9.71
C ASP A 37 2.16 6.26 -9.35
N GLU A 38 2.33 7.42 -9.96
CA GLU A 38 3.42 8.36 -9.66
C GLU A 38 3.39 8.80 -8.18
N ALA A 39 2.20 9.16 -7.67
CA ALA A 39 2.03 9.54 -6.27
C ALA A 39 2.36 8.39 -5.31
N ASN A 40 1.90 7.17 -5.59
CA ASN A 40 2.20 5.98 -4.80
C ASN A 40 3.70 5.68 -4.76
N VAL A 41 4.39 5.79 -5.90
CA VAL A 41 5.85 5.63 -5.98
C VAL A 41 6.56 6.68 -5.13
N ALA A 42 6.14 7.95 -5.20
CA ALA A 42 6.74 9.03 -4.43
C ALA A 42 6.62 8.80 -2.91
N VAL A 43 5.42 8.43 -2.43
CA VAL A 43 5.17 8.14 -1.00
C VAL A 43 5.96 6.93 -0.52
N ILE A 44 5.95 5.82 -1.26
CA ILE A 44 6.70 4.61 -0.87
C ILE A 44 8.21 4.90 -0.84
N SER A 45 8.71 5.66 -1.81
CA SER A 45 10.12 6.01 -1.91
C SER A 45 10.57 6.93 -0.78
N SER A 46 9.73 7.88 -0.36
CA SER A 46 10.06 8.78 0.76
C SER A 46 10.18 8.00 2.08
N LEU A 47 9.27 7.07 2.33
CA LEU A 47 9.33 6.19 3.50
C LEU A 47 10.59 5.32 3.51
N LYS A 48 10.94 4.67 2.38
CA LYS A 48 12.16 3.87 2.26
C LYS A 48 13.42 4.66 2.62
N LYS A 49 13.49 5.93 2.21
CA LYS A 49 14.61 6.83 2.56
C LYS A 49 14.68 7.06 4.07
N VAL A 50 13.54 7.34 4.72
CA VAL A 50 13.47 7.52 6.18
C VAL A 50 13.92 6.27 6.93
N TYR A 51 13.40 5.09 6.56
CA TYR A 51 13.79 3.83 7.20
C TYR A 51 15.27 3.48 7.01
N SER A 52 15.83 3.76 5.83
CA SER A 52 17.25 3.51 5.55
C SER A 52 18.17 4.42 6.37
N VAL A 53 17.77 5.69 6.56
CA VAL A 53 18.50 6.63 7.42
C VAL A 53 18.36 6.26 8.90
N GLY A 54 17.15 5.90 9.35
CA GLY A 54 16.90 5.49 10.73
C GLY A 54 17.69 4.24 11.14
N LYS A 55 17.91 3.29 10.22
CA LYS A 55 18.74 2.10 10.44
C LYS A 55 20.25 2.39 10.50
N LEU A 56 20.71 3.50 9.92
CA LEU A 56 22.12 3.94 10.03
C LEU A 56 22.37 4.66 11.37
N LEU A 57 21.32 5.16 12.01
CA LEU A 57 21.38 5.94 13.25
C LEU A 57 21.07 5.11 14.51
N ASN A 58 20.83 3.81 14.37
CA ASN A 58 20.61 2.85 15.45
C ASN A 58 21.70 1.78 15.42
#